data_AF-A0A2G5LPK0-F1
#
_entry.id   AF-A0A2G5LPK0-F1
#
_cell.length_a   1.000
_cell.length_b   1.000
_cell.length_c   1.000
_cell.angle_alpha   90.00
_cell.angle_beta   90.00
_cell.angle_gamma   90.00
#
_symmetry.space_group_name_H-M   'P 1'
#
loop_
_entity.id
_entity.type
_entity.pdbx_description
1 polymer ?
#
loop_
_entity_poly.entity_id
_entity_poly.type
_entity_poly.pdbx_seq_one_letter_code
_entity_poly.pdbx_strand_id
1 'polypeptide(L)'
;MSLRKAYAATLQWLRMRRGLSQAELQTQTDQAHISRLEASSRSASVDLSADLAHALGVTPLSFFTLVAAAHEGKTARAALDETLVELEQLGVLDDELPGEPQKLIPPRKLAAKEKLKAIRELRDAGLTQKEVSRKLGLPTSTVGRLWHAGD
;
A
#
# COMPACT_ATOMS: atom_id res chain seq x y z
N MET A 1 14.78 -16.45 9.08
CA MET A 1 13.71 -17.15 8.33
C MET A 1 13.06 -16.13 7.39
N SER A 2 12.45 -16.50 6.25
CA SER A 2 11.70 -15.50 5.45
C SER A 2 10.31 -15.27 6.02
N LEU A 3 9.73 -14.08 5.85
CA LEU A 3 8.37 -13.77 6.30
C LEU A 3 7.33 -14.75 5.75
N ARG A 4 7.51 -15.22 4.50
CA ARG A 4 6.66 -16.26 3.91
C ARG A 4 6.72 -17.58 4.70
N LYS A 5 7.90 -18.00 5.15
CA LYS A 5 8.05 -19.20 5.99
C LYS A 5 7.45 -18.98 7.37
N ALA A 6 7.60 -17.79 7.95
CA ALA A 6 6.97 -17.41 9.21
C ALA A 6 5.44 -17.49 9.12
N TYR A 7 4.87 -16.94 8.04
CA TYR A 7 3.46 -17.00 7.73
C TYR A 7 2.96 -18.45 7.65
N ALA A 8 3.63 -19.26 6.83
CA ALA A 8 3.28 -20.66 6.62
C ALA A 8 3.30 -21.47 7.93
N ALA A 9 4.36 -21.31 8.72
CA ALA A 9 4.51 -21.97 10.02
C ALA A 9 3.45 -21.51 11.02
N THR A 10 3.14 -20.22 11.06
CA THR A 10 2.12 -19.65 11.97
C THR A 10 0.72 -20.13 11.59
N LEU A 11 0.38 -20.13 10.30
CA LEU A 11 -0.89 -20.66 9.79
C LEU A 11 -1.06 -22.13 10.18
N GLN A 12 -0.07 -22.96 9.88
CA GLN A 12 -0.11 -24.38 10.22
C GLN A 12 -0.19 -24.61 11.73
N TRP A 13 0.63 -23.92 12.51
CA TRP A 13 0.64 -24.03 13.97
C TRP A 13 -0.71 -23.66 14.59
N LEU A 14 -1.29 -22.52 14.18
CA LEU A 14 -2.57 -22.07 14.71
C LEU A 14 -3.71 -23.01 14.28
N ARG A 15 -3.71 -23.46 13.02
CA ARG A 15 -4.68 -24.44 12.50
C ARG A 15 -4.65 -25.72 13.33
N MET A 16 -3.45 -26.31 13.52
CA MET A 16 -3.27 -27.53 14.30
C MET A 16 -3.70 -27.34 15.76
N ARG A 17 -3.39 -26.19 16.36
CA ARG A 17 -3.82 -25.86 17.73
C ARG A 17 -5.34 -25.74 17.87
N ARG A 18 -6.03 -25.36 16.80
CA ARG A 18 -7.50 -25.32 16.73
C ARG A 18 -8.12 -26.67 16.36
N GLY A 19 -7.30 -27.70 16.08
CA GLY A 19 -7.78 -29.02 15.68
C GLY A 19 -8.43 -29.06 14.29
N LEU A 20 -8.17 -28.07 13.45
CA LEU A 20 -8.78 -27.95 12.13
C LEU A 20 -7.95 -28.68 11.07
N SER A 21 -8.61 -29.36 10.15
CA SER A 21 -8.02 -29.80 8.89
C SER A 21 -7.87 -28.62 7.92
N GLN A 22 -7.06 -28.81 6.87
CA GLN A 22 -6.94 -27.81 5.80
C GLN A 22 -8.27 -27.64 5.03
N ALA A 23 -9.09 -28.68 4.95
CA ALA A 23 -10.40 -28.60 4.27
C ALA A 23 -11.42 -27.78 5.09
N GLU A 24 -11.31 -27.77 6.42
CA GLU A 24 -12.17 -26.97 7.29
C GLU A 24 -11.82 -25.47 7.28
N LEU A 25 -10.65 -25.09 6.75
CA LEU A 25 -10.27 -23.70 6.50
C LEU A 25 -10.74 -23.18 5.13
N GLN A 26 -11.56 -23.93 4.40
CA GLN A 26 -12.15 -23.47 3.13
C GLN A 26 -13.07 -22.28 3.39
N THR A 27 -12.52 -21.08 3.34
CA THR A 27 -13.28 -19.82 3.28
C THR A 27 -13.59 -19.50 1.82
N GLN A 28 -12.62 -18.92 1.12
CA GLN A 28 -12.69 -18.51 -0.28
C GLN A 28 -11.69 -19.28 -1.17
N THR A 29 -10.99 -20.26 -0.61
CA THR A 29 -9.91 -20.97 -1.29
C THR A 29 -9.94 -22.46 -1.02
N ASP A 30 -9.45 -23.25 -1.97
CA ASP A 30 -9.47 -24.70 -1.88
C ASP A 30 -8.40 -25.24 -0.90
N GLN A 31 -8.59 -26.49 -0.47
CA GLN A 31 -7.62 -27.19 0.38
C GLN A 31 -6.21 -27.22 -0.23
N ALA A 32 -6.10 -27.37 -1.56
CA ALA A 32 -4.83 -27.45 -2.26
C ALA A 32 -4.04 -26.13 -2.18
N HIS A 33 -4.72 -24.99 -2.13
CA HIS A 33 -4.10 -23.70 -1.94
C HIS A 33 -3.62 -23.52 -0.50
N ILE A 34 -4.44 -23.92 0.49
CA ILE A 34 -4.04 -23.89 1.90
C ILE A 34 -2.79 -24.75 2.13
N SER A 35 -2.75 -25.96 1.56
CA SER A 35 -1.58 -26.81 1.58
C SER A 35 -0.33 -26.13 1.00
N ARG A 36 -0.47 -25.45 -0.15
CA ARG A 36 0.63 -24.69 -0.76
C ARG A 36 1.09 -23.49 0.07
N LEU A 37 0.18 -22.84 0.79
CA LEU A 37 0.50 -21.77 1.74
C LEU A 37 1.30 -22.31 2.93
N GLU A 38 0.86 -23.42 3.54
CA GLU A 38 1.58 -24.08 4.66
C GLU A 38 2.94 -24.65 4.23
N ALA A 39 3.09 -25.06 2.97
CA ALA A 39 4.37 -25.45 2.39
C ALA A 39 5.31 -24.25 2.08
N SER A 40 4.89 -23.01 2.32
CA SER A 40 5.59 -21.77 1.95
C SER A 40 5.89 -21.61 0.45
N SER A 41 5.18 -22.38 -0.39
CA SER A 41 5.35 -22.40 -1.85
C SER A 41 4.59 -21.28 -2.56
N ARG A 42 3.60 -20.68 -1.88
CA ARG A 42 2.81 -19.53 -2.32
C ARG A 42 2.73 -18.48 -1.21
N SER A 43 2.48 -17.24 -1.60
CA SER A 43 2.17 -16.16 -0.67
C SER A 43 0.66 -15.90 -0.71
N ALA A 44 0.06 -15.58 0.43
CA ALA A 44 -1.32 -15.12 0.48
C ALA A 44 -1.41 -13.62 0.14
N SER A 45 -2.56 -13.19 -0.40
CA SER A 45 -2.92 -11.77 -0.40
C SER A 45 -3.27 -11.31 1.02
N VAL A 46 -3.36 -10.00 1.23
CA VAL A 46 -3.81 -9.44 2.51
C VAL A 46 -5.25 -9.89 2.81
N ASP A 47 -6.15 -9.83 1.82
CA ASP A 47 -7.55 -10.24 1.98
C ASP A 47 -7.67 -11.73 2.35
N LEU A 48 -6.94 -12.61 1.66
CA LEU A 48 -6.95 -14.04 1.99
C LEU A 48 -6.38 -14.29 3.40
N SER A 49 -5.38 -13.51 3.82
CA SER A 49 -4.84 -13.62 5.18
C SER A 49 -5.87 -13.21 6.23
N ALA A 50 -6.68 -12.19 5.95
CA ALA A 50 -7.77 -11.77 6.82
C ALA A 50 -8.87 -12.85 6.91
N ASP A 51 -9.29 -13.42 5.78
CA ASP A 51 -10.27 -14.51 5.74
C ASP A 51 -9.79 -15.73 6.55
N LEU A 52 -8.53 -16.13 6.37
CA LEU A 52 -7.94 -17.26 7.10
C LEU A 52 -7.84 -16.97 8.60
N ALA A 53 -7.47 -15.74 8.99
CA ALA A 53 -7.44 -15.34 10.40
C ALA A 53 -8.84 -15.48 11.03
N HIS A 54 -9.88 -15.03 10.33
CA HIS A 54 -11.26 -15.18 10.78
C HIS A 54 -11.70 -16.65 10.89
N ALA A 55 -11.36 -17.50 9.91
CA ALA A 55 -11.63 -18.93 9.98
C ALA A 55 -10.89 -19.64 11.12
N LEU A 56 -9.70 -19.15 11.49
CA LEU A 56 -8.93 -19.60 12.65
C LEU A 56 -9.48 -19.03 13.96
N GLY A 57 -10.53 -18.20 13.92
CA GLY A 57 -11.16 -17.59 15.08
C GLY A 57 -10.27 -16.55 15.78
N VAL A 58 -9.51 -15.78 15.00
CA VAL A 58 -8.72 -14.63 15.47
C VAL A 58 -8.94 -13.41 14.56
N THR A 59 -8.51 -12.24 15.00
CA THR A 59 -8.49 -11.04 14.14
C THR A 59 -7.28 -11.06 13.20
N PRO A 60 -7.33 -10.37 12.03
CA PRO A 60 -6.18 -10.25 11.14
C PRO A 60 -4.96 -9.67 11.86
N LEU A 61 -5.15 -8.66 12.71
CA LEU A 61 -4.06 -8.07 13.50
C LEU A 61 -3.39 -9.11 14.41
N SER A 62 -4.18 -9.87 15.18
CA SER A 62 -3.65 -10.94 16.03
C SER A 62 -2.83 -11.96 15.24
N PHE A 63 -3.31 -12.34 14.05
CA PHE A 63 -2.60 -13.27 13.18
C PHE A 63 -1.29 -12.67 12.66
N PHE A 64 -1.30 -11.44 12.14
CA PHE A 64 -0.09 -10.77 11.68
C PHE A 64 0.94 -10.52 12.79
N THR A 65 0.49 -10.23 14.02
CA THR A 65 1.37 -10.16 15.19
C THR A 65 2.09 -11.49 15.43
N LEU A 66 1.39 -12.63 15.34
CA LEU A 66 2.02 -13.94 15.47
C LEU A 66 3.02 -14.21 14.35
N VAL A 67 2.68 -13.82 13.11
CA VAL A 67 3.59 -13.97 11.95
C VAL A 67 4.85 -13.12 12.12
N ALA A 68 4.71 -11.85 12.54
CA ALA A 68 5.84 -10.96 12.80
C ALA A 68 6.72 -11.49 13.93
N ALA A 69 6.12 -11.88 15.06
CA ALA A 69 6.84 -12.48 16.18
C ALA A 69 7.60 -13.75 15.76
N ALA A 70 6.97 -14.65 15.00
CA ALA A 70 7.62 -15.86 14.48
C ALA A 70 8.76 -15.53 13.51
N HIS A 71 8.62 -14.50 12.68
CA HIS A 71 9.65 -14.06 11.75
C HIS A 71 10.90 -13.55 12.47
N GLU A 72 10.69 -12.81 13.56
CA GLU A 72 11.75 -12.19 14.38
C GLU A 72 12.30 -13.12 15.47
N GLY A 73 11.68 -14.29 15.68
CA GLY A 73 12.05 -15.21 16.76
C GLY A 73 11.68 -14.68 18.14
N LYS A 74 10.64 -13.84 18.23
CA LYS A 74 10.15 -13.21 19.45
C LYS A 74 8.84 -13.85 19.92
N THR A 75 8.47 -13.53 21.16
CA THR A 75 7.11 -13.79 21.63
C THR A 75 6.15 -12.74 21.07
N ALA A 76 4.86 -13.07 20.97
CA ALA A 76 3.84 -12.11 20.55
C ALA A 76 3.80 -10.87 21.47
N ARG A 77 4.05 -11.05 22.77
CA ARG A 77 4.13 -9.95 23.74
C ARG A 77 5.26 -8.98 23.40
N ALA A 78 6.48 -9.49 23.23
CA ALA A 78 7.63 -8.64 22.91
C ALA A 78 7.43 -7.89 21.58
N ALA A 79 6.89 -8.56 20.56
CA ALA A 79 6.58 -7.91 19.28
C ALA A 79 5.55 -6.78 19.44
N LEU A 80 4.50 -6.97 20.24
CA LEU A 80 3.49 -5.92 20.50
C LEU A 80 4.08 -4.75 21.27
N ASP A 81 4.83 -5.01 22.34
CA ASP A 81 5.43 -3.97 23.19
C ASP A 81 6.40 -3.10 22.36
N GLU A 82 7.25 -3.71 21.53
CA GLU A 82 8.17 -2.99 20.65
C GLU A 82 7.43 -2.22 19.55
N THR A 83 6.38 -2.81 18.94
CA THR A 83 5.56 -2.12 17.93
C THR A 83 4.87 -0.89 18.51
N LEU A 84 4.36 -0.99 19.75
CA LEU A 84 3.72 0.13 20.43
C LEU A 84 4.70 1.29 20.59
N VAL A 85 5.91 1.01 21.09
CA VAL A 85 6.97 2.01 21.22
C VAL A 85 7.36 2.64 19.88
N GLU A 86 7.44 1.84 18.80
CA GLU A 86 7.73 2.36 17.46
C GLU A 86 6.65 3.33 16.97
N LEU A 87 5.37 2.97 17.14
CA LEU A 87 4.24 3.80 16.73
C LEU A 87 4.10 5.07 17.59
N GLU A 88 4.41 4.99 18.89
CA GLU A 88 4.52 6.15 19.78
C GLU A 88 5.60 7.13 19.29
N GLN A 89 6.79 6.62 18.96
CA GLN A 89 7.90 7.42 18.45
C GLN A 89 7.59 8.06 17.10
N LEU A 90 6.85 7.35 16.26
CA LEU A 90 6.37 7.86 14.98
C LEU A 90 5.26 8.91 15.16
N GLY A 91 4.62 8.96 16.33
CA GLY A 91 3.58 9.92 16.67
C GLY A 91 2.23 9.66 15.98
N VAL A 92 1.95 8.40 15.61
CA VAL A 92 0.79 8.03 14.78
C VAL A 92 -0.25 7.17 15.49
N LEU A 93 -0.10 6.94 16.80
CA LEU A 93 -1.01 6.06 17.55
C LEU A 93 -2.47 6.51 17.51
N ASP A 94 -2.68 7.82 17.53
CA ASP A 94 -4.01 8.43 17.56
C ASP A 94 -4.44 9.01 16.20
N ASP A 95 -3.65 8.76 15.14
CA ASP A 95 -3.93 9.27 13.81
C ASP A 95 -5.04 8.47 13.12
N GLU A 96 -5.97 9.17 12.47
CA GLU A 96 -6.90 8.56 11.53
C GLU A 96 -6.18 8.21 10.22
N LEU A 97 -6.03 6.91 9.95
CA LEU A 97 -5.40 6.43 8.72
C LEU A 97 -6.31 6.61 7.50
N PRO A 98 -5.76 6.96 6.32
CA PRO A 98 -6.55 7.11 5.11
C PRO A 98 -7.11 5.76 4.64
N GLY A 99 -8.42 5.73 4.35
CA GLY A 99 -9.11 4.52 3.83
C GLY A 99 -8.82 4.22 2.35
N GLU A 100 -8.29 5.19 1.60
CA GLU A 100 -7.89 5.02 0.20
C GLU A 100 -6.54 5.69 -0.07
N PRO A 101 -5.74 5.13 -1.00
CA PRO A 101 -4.52 5.81 -1.44
C PRO A 101 -4.83 7.18 -2.04
N GLN A 102 -4.07 8.19 -1.63
CA GLN A 102 -4.20 9.51 -2.24
C GLN A 102 -3.81 9.46 -3.73
N LYS A 103 -4.63 10.08 -4.58
CA LYS A 103 -4.29 10.28 -5.99
C LYS A 103 -3.20 11.34 -6.11
N LEU A 104 -1.94 10.91 -6.03
CA LEU A 104 -0.79 11.79 -6.23
C LEU A 104 -0.72 12.21 -7.70
N ILE A 105 -0.70 13.53 -7.94
CA ILE A 105 -0.45 14.06 -9.28
C ILE A 105 1.04 13.85 -9.58
N PRO A 106 1.41 13.13 -10.66
CA PRO A 106 2.81 12.95 -11.02
C PRO A 106 3.51 14.32 -11.21
N PRO A 107 4.77 14.49 -10.76
CA PRO A 107 5.46 15.78 -10.83
C PRO A 107 5.48 16.40 -12.23
N ARG A 108 5.58 15.56 -13.28
CA ARG A 108 5.52 16.02 -14.68
C ARG A 108 4.16 16.61 -15.07
N LYS A 109 3.06 16.07 -14.55
CA LYS A 109 1.70 16.60 -14.78
C LYS A 109 1.50 17.88 -14.00
N LEU A 110 2.04 17.99 -12.78
CA LEU A 110 2.00 19.22 -11.99
C LEU A 110 2.74 20.36 -12.71
N ALA A 111 3.99 20.12 -13.11
CA ALA A 111 4.79 21.10 -13.86
C ALA A 111 4.14 21.49 -15.21
N ALA A 112 3.48 20.56 -15.89
CA ALA A 112 2.73 20.88 -17.11
C ALA A 112 1.49 21.75 -16.81
N LYS A 113 0.77 21.48 -15.73
CA LYS A 113 -0.38 22.27 -15.27
C LYS A 113 0.05 23.69 -14.87
N GLU A 114 1.17 23.83 -14.16
CA GLU A 114 1.76 25.13 -13.78
C GLU A 114 2.17 25.93 -15.02
N LYS A 115 2.88 25.31 -15.97
CA LYS A 115 3.25 25.97 -17.24
C LYS A 115 2.04 26.42 -18.03
N LEU A 116 1.01 25.57 -18.12
CA LEU A 116 -0.22 25.89 -18.82
C LEU A 116 -0.98 27.04 -18.11
N LYS A 117 -1.01 27.06 -16.77
CA LYS A 117 -1.56 28.17 -15.99
C LYS A 117 -0.82 29.48 -16.28
N ALA A 118 0.51 29.48 -16.21
CA ALA A 118 1.33 30.66 -16.47
C ALA A 118 1.18 31.17 -17.91
N ILE A 119 1.07 30.27 -18.90
CA ILE A 119 0.82 30.66 -20.29
C ILE A 119 -0.56 31.31 -20.45
N ARG A 120 -1.59 30.77 -19.80
CA ARG A 120 -2.95 31.34 -19.83
C ARG A 120 -3.01 32.72 -19.20
N GLU A 121 -2.46 32.90 -18.01
CA GLU A 121 -2.42 34.20 -17.32
C GLU A 121 -1.78 35.29 -18.20
N LEU A 122 -0.73 34.95 -18.95
CA LEU A 122 -0.08 35.89 -19.86
C LEU A 122 -0.86 36.09 -21.17
N ARG A 123 -1.54 35.07 -21.70
CA ARG A 123 -2.46 35.19 -22.85
C ARG A 123 -3.61 36.13 -22.51
N ASP A 124 -4.22 35.95 -21.34
CA ASP A 124 -5.36 36.75 -20.87
C ASP A 124 -4.94 38.21 -20.59
N ALA A 125 -3.67 38.43 -20.23
CA ALA A 125 -3.05 39.75 -20.15
C ALA A 125 -2.72 40.37 -21.53
N GLY A 126 -3.08 39.72 -22.63
CA GLY A 126 -2.95 40.25 -24.00
C GLY A 126 -1.58 40.02 -24.66
N LEU A 127 -0.69 39.22 -24.08
CA LEU A 127 0.61 38.94 -24.67
C LEU A 127 0.50 37.97 -25.85
N THR A 128 1.35 38.17 -26.86
CA THR A 128 1.52 37.24 -27.97
C THR A 128 2.35 36.01 -27.57
N GLN A 129 2.22 34.89 -28.30
CA GLN A 129 2.99 33.66 -28.03
C GLN A 129 4.51 33.88 -27.97
N LYS A 130 5.04 34.80 -28.79
CA LYS A 130 6.46 35.14 -28.84
C LYS A 130 6.93 35.88 -27.57
N GLU A 131 6.08 36.75 -27.03
CA GLU A 131 6.34 37.47 -25.78
C GLU A 131 6.24 36.52 -24.58
N VAL A 132 5.24 35.63 -24.57
CA VAL A 132 5.09 34.59 -23.54
C VAL A 132 6.28 33.62 -23.53
N SER A 133 6.74 33.18 -24.70
CA SER A 133 7.95 32.34 -24.83
C SER A 133 9.17 33.01 -24.23
N ARG A 134 9.39 34.30 -24.54
CA ARG A 134 10.51 35.08 -23.98
C ARG A 134 10.39 35.27 -22.48
N LYS A 135 9.19 35.57 -21.98
CA LYS A 135 8.93 35.87 -20.57
C LYS A 135 9.01 34.64 -19.66
N LEU A 136 8.57 33.47 -20.14
CA LEU A 136 8.62 32.21 -19.38
C LEU A 136 9.88 31.39 -19.63
N GLY A 137 10.77 31.81 -20.54
CA GLY A 137 11.95 31.04 -20.94
C GLY A 137 11.61 29.68 -21.57
N LEU A 138 10.42 29.54 -22.16
CA LEU A 138 9.93 28.29 -22.75
C LEU A 138 10.11 28.31 -24.27
N PRO A 139 10.46 27.18 -24.92
CA PRO A 139 10.48 27.09 -26.38
C PRO A 139 9.12 27.45 -26.99
N THR A 140 9.12 28.20 -28.10
CA THR A 140 7.88 28.62 -28.79
C THR A 140 6.98 27.43 -29.15
N SER A 141 7.56 26.27 -29.46
CA SER A 141 6.83 25.01 -29.71
C SER A 141 6.08 24.51 -28.48
N THR A 142 6.65 24.67 -27.29
CA THR A 142 6.03 24.30 -26.01
C THR A 142 4.90 25.26 -25.65
N VAL A 143 5.11 26.56 -25.88
CA VAL A 143 4.08 27.59 -25.70
C VAL A 143 2.92 27.33 -26.66
N GLY A 144 3.18 27.18 -27.96
CA GLY A 144 2.14 26.93 -28.97
C GLY A 144 1.32 25.66 -28.69
N ARG A 145 1.99 24.57 -28.30
CA ARG A 145 1.29 23.33 -27.91
C ARG A 145 0.38 23.54 -26.71
N LEU A 146 0.82 24.25 -25.67
CA LEU A 146 0.04 24.47 -24.45
C LEU A 146 -0.97 25.63 -24.58
N TRP A 147 -0.83 26.47 -25.60
CA TRP A 147 -1.69 27.62 -25.87
C TRP A 147 -3.14 27.23 -26.16
N HIS A 148 -3.32 26.05 -26.79
CA HIS A 148 -4.60 25.49 -27.22
C HIS A 148 -4.99 24.21 -26.45
N ALA A 149 -4.14 23.72 -25.54
CA ALA A 149 -4.31 22.40 -24.89
C ALA A 149 -5.35 22.37 -23.76
N GLY A 150 -6.24 23.34 -23.66
CA GLY A 150 -7.36 23.27 -22.72
C GLY A 150 -8.45 24.28 -22.99
N ASP A 151 -8.71 24.51 -24.28
CA ASP A 151 -10.06 24.79 -24.76
C ASP A 151 -10.79 23.45 -24.96
#